data_AF-A0A9E5QQR2-F1
#
_entry.id   AF-A0A9E5QQR2-F1
#
_cell.length_a   1.000
_cell.length_b   1.000
_cell.length_c   1.000
_cell.angle_alpha   90.00
_cell.angle_beta   90.00
_cell.angle_gamma   90.00
#
_symmetry.space_group_name_H-M   'P 1'
#
loop_
_entity.id
_entity.type
_entity.pdbx_description
1 polymer ?
#
loop_
_entity_poly.entity_id
_entity_poly.type
_entity_poly.pdbx_seq_one_letter_code
_entity_poly.pdbx_strand_id
1 'polypeptide(L)'
;MVTPVFDPTTTSLAERIYADLLRNAVSVSDTGVHVATDPKNIAKMSFSLATSFREVERELNAENLPKNQDFKLNASDMAAWSKTP
;
A
#
# COMPACT_ATOMS: atom_id res chain seq x y z
N MET A 1 14.81 -13.32 -10.79
CA MET A 1 14.49 -13.40 -9.36
C MET A 1 12.98 -13.33 -9.25
N VAL A 2 12.35 -14.34 -8.65
CA VAL A 2 10.88 -14.37 -8.52
C VAL A 2 10.52 -13.38 -7.42
N THR A 3 9.96 -12.24 -7.79
CA THR A 3 9.37 -11.28 -6.85
C THR A 3 8.31 -12.02 -6.03
N PRO A 4 8.26 -11.87 -4.70
CA PRO A 4 7.20 -12.50 -3.91
C PRO A 4 5.84 -12.06 -4.47
N VAL A 5 4.90 -12.99 -4.58
CA VAL A 5 3.53 -12.75 -5.08
C VAL A 5 2.82 -11.66 -4.27
N PHE A 6 3.29 -11.39 -3.05
CA PHE A 6 2.83 -10.32 -2.18
C PHE A 6 3.92 -9.26 -1.98
N ASP A 7 3.55 -8.00 -2.19
CA ASP A 7 4.39 -6.84 -1.91
C ASP A 7 4.85 -6.87 -0.43
N PRO A 8 6.17 -6.84 -0.15
CA PRO A 8 6.68 -6.82 1.22
C PRO A 8 6.09 -5.70 2.07
N THR A 9 5.82 -4.53 1.49
CA THR A 9 5.29 -3.37 2.20
C THR A 9 3.81 -3.51 2.56
N THR A 10 3.05 -4.26 1.76
CA THR A 10 1.66 -4.65 2.05
C THR A 10 1.62 -5.76 3.08
N THR A 11 2.59 -6.67 3.04
CA THR A 11 2.74 -7.77 4.01
C THR A 11 2.99 -7.21 5.42
N SER A 12 3.94 -6.27 5.57
CA SER A 12 4.18 -5.65 6.88
C SER A 12 2.99 -4.86 7.43
N LEU A 13 2.17 -4.25 6.55
CA LEU A 13 0.94 -3.59 6.99
C LEU A 13 -0.12 -4.61 7.41
N ALA A 14 -0.27 -5.70 6.65
CA ALA A 14 -1.17 -6.80 7.00
C ALA A 14 -0.79 -7.44 8.34
N GLU A 15 0.50 -7.65 8.62
CA GLU A 15 0.98 -8.19 9.90
C GLU A 15 0.60 -7.29 11.09
N ARG A 16 0.72 -5.97 10.93
CA ARG A 16 0.30 -5.01 11.97
C ARG A 16 -1.19 -5.04 12.21
N ILE A 17 -1.99 -4.99 11.15
CA ILE A 17 -3.46 -5.11 11.22
C ILE A 17 -3.86 -6.44 11.87
N TYR A 18 -3.18 -7.53 11.52
CA TYR A 18 -3.41 -8.85 12.10
C TYR A 18 -3.18 -8.87 13.60
N ALA A 19 -2.05 -8.33 14.07
CA ALA A 19 -1.74 -8.28 15.49
C ALA A 19 -2.80 -7.49 16.27
N ASP A 20 -3.28 -6.37 15.73
CA ASP A 20 -4.31 -5.54 16.38
C ASP A 20 -5.67 -6.23 16.39
N LEU A 21 -6.10 -6.81 15.27
CA LEU A 21 -7.36 -7.56 15.21
C LEU A 21 -7.34 -8.77 16.14
N LEU A 22 -6.21 -9.50 16.19
CA LEU A 22 -6.08 -10.67 17.05
C LEU A 22 -6.08 -10.27 18.53
N ARG A 23 -5.38 -9.20 18.91
CA ARG A 23 -5.42 -8.68 20.30
C ARG A 23 -6.83 -8.35 20.76
N ASN A 24 -7.65 -7.78 19.88
CA ASN A 24 -9.04 -7.46 20.18
C ASN A 24 -9.98 -8.68 20.15
N ALA A 25 -9.62 -9.73 19.41
CA ALA A 25 -10.38 -10.97 19.32
C ALA A 25 -10.06 -11.97 20.44
N VAL A 26 -8.93 -11.80 21.13
CA VAL A 26 -8.49 -12.64 22.23
C VAL A 26 -9.01 -12.08 23.56
N SER A 27 -9.73 -12.91 24.31
CA SER A 27 -10.04 -12.68 25.71
C SER A 27 -9.31 -13.69 26.59
N VAL A 28 -8.71 -13.21 27.67
CA VAL A 28 -8.02 -14.04 28.66
C VAL A 28 -8.82 -14.00 29.95
N SER A 29 -9.20 -15.16 30.47
CA SER A 29 -9.85 -15.34 31.76
C SER A 29 -9.01 -16.24 32.66
N ASP A 30 -9.35 -16.30 33.95
CA ASP A 30 -8.69 -17.19 34.91
C ASP A 30 -8.79 -18.68 34.52
N THR A 31 -9.77 -19.01 33.70
CA THR A 31 -10.06 -20.37 33.22
C THR A 31 -9.45 -20.69 31.86
N GLY A 32 -8.90 -19.71 31.13
CA GLY A 32 -8.24 -19.96 29.86
C GLY A 32 -8.21 -18.78 28.89
N VAL A 33 -7.84 -19.08 27.65
CA VAL A 33 -7.78 -18.11 26.55
C VAL A 33 -8.86 -18.45 25.53
N HIS A 34 -9.71 -17.48 25.20
CA HIS A 34 -10.72 -17.59 24.17
C HIS A 34 -10.40 -16.66 23.01
N VAL A 35 -10.55 -17.17 21.78
CA VAL A 35 -10.41 -16.37 20.56
C VAL A 35 -11.73 -16.42 19.83
N ALA A 36 -12.38 -15.25 19.68
CA ALA A 36 -13.74 -15.17 19.14
C ALA A 36 -13.84 -15.57 17.65
N THR A 37 -12.72 -15.53 16.92
CA THR A 37 -12.67 -15.77 15.48
C THR A 37 -11.46 -16.61 15.12
N ASP A 38 -11.59 -17.50 14.12
CA ASP A 38 -10.46 -18.27 13.58
C ASP A 38 -9.32 -17.33 13.15
N PRO A 39 -8.10 -17.48 13.71
CA PRO A 39 -6.92 -16.70 13.31
C PRO A 39 -6.66 -16.70 11.79
N LYS A 40 -6.98 -17.78 11.08
CA LYS A 40 -6.82 -17.83 9.62
C LYS A 40 -7.73 -16.83 8.91
N ASN A 41 -8.95 -16.63 9.42
CA ASN A 41 -9.87 -15.65 8.86
C ASN A 41 -9.41 -14.23 9.16
N ILE A 42 -8.86 -14.00 10.36
CA ILE A 42 -8.26 -12.70 10.72
C ILE A 42 -7.12 -12.38 9.75
N ALA A 43 -6.22 -13.33 9.48
CA ALA A 43 -5.10 -13.12 8.54
C ALA A 43 -5.59 -12.74 7.13
N LYS A 44 -6.59 -13.45 6.59
CA LYS A 44 -7.18 -13.12 5.28
C LYS A 44 -7.75 -11.70 5.25
N MET A 45 -8.49 -11.31 6.30
CA MET A 45 -9.02 -9.95 6.41
C MET A 45 -7.90 -8.91 6.48
N SER A 46 -6.84 -9.18 7.24
CA SER A 46 -5.70 -8.26 7.36
C SER A 46 -5.02 -7.98 6.03
N PHE A 47 -4.84 -8.99 5.17
CA PHE A 47 -4.33 -8.79 3.81
C PHE A 47 -5.29 -7.98 2.94
N SER A 48 -6.60 -8.24 3.03
CA SER A 48 -7.61 -7.48 2.30
C SER A 48 -7.61 -6.00 2.71
N LEU A 49 -7.58 -5.74 4.02
CA LEU A 49 -7.55 -4.38 4.57
C LEU A 49 -6.27 -3.64 4.20
N ALA A 50 -5.11 -4.29 4.29
CA ALA A 50 -3.84 -3.71 3.86
C ALA A 50 -3.86 -3.35 2.37
N THR A 51 -4.46 -4.19 1.53
CA THR A 51 -4.57 -3.95 0.09
C THR A 51 -5.42 -2.72 -0.19
N SER A 52 -6.63 -2.64 0.39
CA SER A 52 -7.52 -1.48 0.22
C SER A 52 -6.91 -0.20 0.77
N PHE A 53 -6.16 -0.27 1.88
CA PHE A 53 -5.46 0.90 2.42
C PHE A 53 -4.42 1.45 1.43
N ARG A 54 -3.63 0.56 0.80
CA ARG A 54 -2.64 0.94 -0.20
C ARG A 54 -3.27 1.47 -1.48
N GLU A 55 -4.44 0.97 -1.86
CA GLU A 55 -5.21 1.52 -2.98
C GLU A 55 -5.56 2.99 -2.74
N VAL A 56 -6.16 3.29 -1.59
CA VAL A 56 -6.50 4.67 -1.21
C VAL A 56 -5.25 5.55 -1.09
N GLU A 57 -4.16 5.05 -0.49
CA GLU A 57 -2.89 5.79 -0.41
C GLU A 57 -2.35 6.14 -1.79
N ARG A 58 -2.41 5.21 -2.76
CA ARG A 58 -2.00 5.48 -4.15
C ARG A 58 -2.91 6.49 -4.83
N GLU A 59 -4.22 6.41 -4.62
CA GLU A 59 -5.18 7.38 -5.16
C GLU A 59 -4.88 8.79 -4.64
N LEU A 60 -4.75 8.94 -3.31
CA LEU A 60 -4.40 10.22 -2.69
C LEU A 60 -3.03 10.73 -3.15
N ASN A 61 -2.03 9.86 -3.29
CA ASN A 61 -0.73 10.26 -3.80
C ASN A 61 -0.77 10.64 -5.28
N ALA A 62 -1.58 9.97 -6.10
CA ALA A 62 -1.75 10.29 -7.52
C ALA A 62 -2.43 11.66 -7.72
N GLU A 63 -3.35 12.04 -6.83
CA GLU A 63 -3.95 13.38 -6.83
C GLU A 63 -2.95 14.49 -6.49
N ASN A 64 -1.94 14.16 -5.67
CA ASN A 64 -0.92 15.09 -5.17
C ASN A 64 0.39 15.05 -5.96
N LEU A 65 0.56 14.10 -6.87
CA LEU A 65 1.71 14.06 -7.78
C LEU A 65 1.59 15.19 -8.81
N PRO A 66 2.70 15.84 -9.20
CA PRO A 66 2.68 16.89 -10.22
C PRO A 66 2.07 16.32 -11.50
N LYS A 67 0.84 16.72 -11.82
CA LYS A 67 0.17 16.39 -13.07
C LYS A 67 0.94 17.10 -14.17
N ASN A 68 1.90 16.40 -14.79
CA ASN A 68 2.65 16.79 -15.97
C ASN A 68 3.04 18.28 -15.99
N GLN A 69 4.25 18.59 -15.55
CA GLN A 69 4.94 19.76 -16.11
C GLN A 69 4.85 19.61 -17.64
N ASP A 70 4.03 20.44 -18.27
CA ASP A 70 3.93 20.58 -19.72
C ASP A 70 5.31 21.04 -20.22
N PHE A 71 6.25 20.11 -20.34
CA PHE A 71 7.41 20.26 -21.20
C PHE A 71 6.90 20.08 -22.63
N LYS A 72 6.11 21.07 -23.08
CA LYS A 72 5.94 21.35 -24.50
C LYS A 72 7.28 21.89 -24.99
N LEU A 73 8.21 20.98 -25.28
CA LEU A 73 9.32 21.29 -26.19
C LEU A 73 8.67 21.66 -27.51
N ASN A 74 8.49 22.96 -27.74
CA ASN A 74 8.02 23.43 -29.03
C ASN A 74 9.12 23.15 -30.05
N ALA A 75 8.76 22.86 -31.30
CA ALA A 75 9.75 22.68 -32.37
C ALA A 75 10.69 23.91 -32.50
N SER A 76 10.21 25.08 -32.06
CA SER A 76 10.97 26.33 -31.87
C SER A 76 12.15 26.21 -30.90
N ASP A 77 11.99 25.46 -29.81
CA ASP A 77 13.01 25.29 -28.77
C ASP A 77 14.14 24.36 -29.25
N MET A 78 13.78 23.33 -30.04
CA MET A 78 14.77 22.46 -30.71
C MET A 78 15.53 23.19 -31.84
N ALA A 79 14.87 24.16 -32.51
CA ALA A 79 15.49 25.00 -33.53
C ALA A 79 16.49 26.02 -32.95
N ALA A 80 16.31 26.43 -31.70
CA ALA A 80 17.25 27.32 -31.00
C ALA A 80 18.56 26.61 -30.62
N TRP A 81 18.50 25.32 -30.25
CA TRP A 81 19.70 24.52 -29.97
C TRP A 81 20.50 24.11 -31.21
N SER A 82 19.86 24.01 -32.38
CA SER A 82 20.56 23.72 -33.64
C SER A 82 21.19 24.97 -34.29
N LYS A 83 21.03 26.14 -33.67
CA LYS A 83 21.63 27.42 -34.09
C LYS A 83 22.66 27.98 -33.08
N THR A 84 23.22 27.14 -32.22
CA THR A 84 24.43 27.53 -31.49
C THR A 84 25.65 27.24 -32.39
N PRO A 85 26.47 28.25 -32.73
CA PRO A 85 27.68 28.07 -33.54
C PRO A 85 28.77 27.27 -32.82
#